data_AF-A0AAV3IQ39-F1
#
_entry.id   AF-A0AAV3IQ39-F1
#
_cell.length_a   1.000
_cell.length_b   1.000
_cell.length_c   1.000
_cell.angle_alpha   90.00
_cell.angle_beta   90.00
_cell.angle_gamma   90.00
#
_symmetry.space_group_name_H-M   'P 1'
#
loop_
_entity.id
_entity.type
_entity.pdbx_description
1 polymer ?
#
loop_
_entity_poly.entity_id
_entity_poly.type
_entity_poly.pdbx_seq_one_letter_code
_entity_poly.pdbx_strand_id
1 'polypeptide(L)'
;MGGNIQGATDHATGIVNTLVSNGTTAAGILTDILGGATGAIGGVTGGVGGDSPLGTVTDIIGGLTGGATGSNPLGTVTDIIGGVTGGTAGSNPIGVVTDIVGSLTGGVTGTGGTDVISNLLGGVTGNLGGVSYTVSNVTDTVHTLVPQSLLTDHFLNISVHTV
;
A
#
# COMPACT_ATOMS: atom_id res chain seq x y z
N MET A 1 -36.10 -24.01 -94.23
CA MET A 1 -35.71 -23.73 -92.83
C MET A 1 -34.32 -23.09 -92.83
N GLY A 2 -34.20 -21.79 -93.13
CA GLY A 2 -32.92 -21.08 -93.03
C GLY A 2 -32.90 -20.28 -91.73
N GLY A 3 -32.16 -20.74 -90.71
CA GLY A 3 -32.10 -20.05 -89.42
C GLY A 3 -31.35 -18.73 -89.52
N ASN A 4 -31.83 -17.70 -88.80
CA ASN A 4 -31.17 -16.40 -88.67
C ASN A 4 -29.88 -16.53 -87.84
N ILE A 5 -28.78 -16.92 -88.49
CA ILE A 5 -27.46 -17.10 -87.88
C ILE A 5 -26.87 -15.79 -87.36
N GLN A 6 -27.11 -14.67 -88.05
CA GLN A 6 -26.63 -13.36 -87.60
C GLN A 6 -27.23 -12.99 -86.24
N GLY A 7 -28.56 -13.09 -86.11
CA GLY A 7 -29.23 -12.82 -84.84
C GLY A 7 -28.83 -13.77 -83.70
N ALA A 8 -28.57 -15.05 -84.00
CA ALA A 8 -28.04 -15.99 -83.02
C ALA A 8 -26.61 -15.64 -82.57
N THR A 9 -25.78 -15.15 -83.49
CA THR A 9 -24.42 -14.69 -83.22
C THR A 9 -24.42 -13.41 -82.37
N ASP A 10 -25.30 -12.47 -82.69
CA ASP A 10 -25.47 -11.23 -81.92
C ASP A 10 -25.95 -11.52 -80.50
N HIS A 11 -26.89 -12.46 -80.33
CA HIS A 11 -27.34 -12.91 -79.01
C HIS A 11 -26.21 -13.58 -78.21
N ALA A 12 -25.45 -14.47 -78.84
CA ALA A 12 -24.34 -15.16 -78.19
C ALA A 12 -23.23 -14.18 -77.76
N THR A 13 -22.89 -13.21 -78.61
CA THR A 13 -21.91 -12.16 -78.26
C THR A 13 -22.41 -11.26 -77.13
N GLY A 14 -23.70 -10.94 -77.09
CA GLY A 14 -24.33 -10.23 -75.96
C GLY A 14 -24.20 -10.99 -74.65
N ILE A 15 -24.51 -12.29 -74.63
CA ILE A 15 -24.35 -13.15 -73.44
C ILE A 15 -22.88 -13.18 -73.00
N VAL A 16 -21.95 -13.40 -73.94
CA VAL A 16 -20.51 -13.41 -73.65
C VAL A 16 -20.06 -12.09 -73.06
N ASN A 17 -20.49 -10.95 -73.62
CA ASN A 17 -20.14 -9.64 -73.10
C ASN A 17 -20.66 -9.42 -71.67
N THR A 18 -21.89 -9.84 -71.37
CA THR A 18 -22.44 -9.80 -69.99
C THR A 18 -21.64 -10.70 -69.04
N LEU A 19 -21.30 -11.92 -69.45
CA LEU A 19 -20.53 -12.84 -68.62
C LEU A 19 -19.12 -12.30 -68.34
N VAL A 20 -18.45 -11.73 -69.35
CA VAL A 20 -17.14 -11.09 -69.19
C VAL A 20 -17.24 -9.90 -68.23
N SER A 21 -18.20 -9.00 -68.44
CA SER A 21 -18.41 -7.83 -67.58
C SER A 21 -18.71 -8.22 -66.12
N ASN A 22 -19.53 -9.25 -65.91
CA ASN A 22 -19.82 -9.77 -64.57
C ASN A 22 -18.57 -10.42 -63.95
N GLY A 23 -17.81 -11.19 -64.74
CA GLY A 23 -16.58 -11.83 -64.32
C GLY A 23 -15.51 -10.81 -63.89
N THR A 24 -15.33 -9.73 -64.66
CA THR A 24 -14.40 -8.65 -64.31
C THR A 24 -14.84 -7.89 -63.06
N THR A 25 -16.14 -7.66 -62.90
CA THR A 25 -16.71 -7.02 -61.70
C THR A 25 -16.48 -7.88 -60.45
N ALA A 26 -16.77 -9.18 -60.55
CA ALA A 26 -16.55 -10.13 -59.46
C ALA A 26 -15.06 -10.24 -59.08
N ALA A 27 -14.16 -10.24 -60.06
CA ALA A 27 -12.72 -10.25 -59.83
C ALA A 27 -12.24 -8.97 -59.12
N GLY A 28 -12.78 -7.81 -59.48
CA GLY A 28 -12.50 -6.53 -58.80
C GLY A 28 -12.95 -6.56 -57.33
N ILE A 29 -14.18 -6.98 -57.06
CA ILE A 29 -14.71 -7.13 -55.70
C ILE A 29 -13.84 -8.08 -54.86
N LEU A 30 -13.44 -9.22 -55.43
CA LEU A 30 -12.58 -10.17 -54.73
C LEU A 30 -11.21 -9.58 -54.41
N THR A 31 -10.66 -8.80 -55.33
CA THR A 31 -9.37 -8.11 -55.15
C THR A 31 -9.45 -7.11 -54.00
N ASP A 32 -10.51 -6.31 -53.93
CA ASP A 32 -10.73 -5.33 -52.86
C ASP A 32 -10.92 -6.02 -51.49
N ILE A 33 -11.74 -7.08 -51.43
CA ILE A 33 -11.95 -7.85 -50.21
C ILE A 33 -10.63 -8.44 -49.71
N LEU A 34 -9.86 -9.07 -50.61
CA LEU A 34 -8.63 -9.74 -50.24
C LEU A 34 -7.53 -8.73 -49.86
N GLY A 35 -7.47 -7.59 -50.55
CA GLY A 35 -6.60 -6.47 -50.19
C GLY A 35 -6.93 -5.89 -48.82
N GLY A 36 -8.21 -5.68 -48.51
CA GLY A 36 -8.66 -5.22 -47.20
C GLY A 36 -8.35 -6.21 -46.08
N ALA A 37 -8.62 -7.50 -46.30
CA ALA A 37 -8.33 -8.56 -45.33
C ALA A 37 -6.82 -8.70 -45.06
N THR A 38 -6.00 -8.73 -46.11
CA THR A 38 -4.54 -8.82 -45.97
C THR A 38 -3.95 -7.57 -45.31
N GLY A 39 -4.47 -6.38 -45.61
CA GLY A 39 -4.09 -5.15 -44.93
C GLY A 39 -4.44 -5.16 -43.43
N ALA A 40 -5.64 -5.61 -43.07
CA ALA A 40 -6.06 -5.73 -41.67
C ALA A 40 -5.22 -6.76 -40.90
N ILE A 41 -4.96 -7.93 -41.49
CA ILE A 41 -4.11 -8.97 -40.90
C ILE A 41 -2.69 -8.45 -40.73
N GLY A 42 -2.09 -7.88 -41.79
CA GLY A 42 -0.74 -7.32 -41.74
C GLY A 42 -0.59 -6.17 -40.72
N GLY A 43 -1.65 -5.37 -40.56
CA GLY A 43 -1.71 -4.34 -39.51
C GLY A 43 -1.68 -4.91 -38.09
N VAL A 44 -2.38 -6.02 -37.83
CA VAL A 44 -2.44 -6.62 -36.48
C VAL A 44 -1.22 -7.51 -36.17
N THR A 45 -0.69 -8.22 -37.17
CA THR A 45 0.45 -9.13 -37.01
C THR A 45 1.79 -8.44 -37.14
N GLY A 46 1.84 -7.27 -37.78
CA GLY A 46 3.06 -6.49 -38.00
C GLY A 46 3.74 -6.83 -39.31
N GLY A 47 3.92 -5.80 -40.14
CA GLY A 47 5.01 -5.80 -41.11
C GLY A 47 6.36 -5.82 -40.41
N VAL A 48 7.42 -6.12 -41.17
CA VAL A 48 8.82 -6.15 -40.72
C VAL A 48 9.21 -4.86 -39.97
N GLY A 49 9.11 -4.85 -38.63
CA GLY A 49 9.34 -3.63 -37.85
C GLY A 49 8.94 -3.67 -36.37
N GLY A 50 8.09 -4.60 -35.94
CA GLY A 50 7.83 -4.85 -34.51
C GLY A 50 6.70 -4.02 -33.88
N ASP A 51 6.26 -2.92 -34.50
CA ASP A 51 5.25 -2.00 -33.93
C ASP A 51 3.78 -2.48 -34.10
N SER A 52 3.53 -3.79 -34.15
CA SER A 52 2.16 -4.29 -34.26
C SER A 52 1.46 -4.34 -32.90
N PRO A 53 0.12 -4.25 -32.87
CA PRO A 53 -0.64 -4.45 -31.64
C PRO A 53 -0.30 -5.78 -30.94
N LEU A 54 -0.14 -6.87 -31.72
CA LEU A 54 0.25 -8.17 -31.17
C LEU A 54 1.72 -8.20 -30.70
N GLY A 55 2.62 -7.51 -31.40
CA GLY A 55 4.01 -7.32 -30.97
C GLY A 55 4.08 -6.61 -29.62
N THR A 56 3.36 -5.50 -29.49
CA THR A 56 3.25 -4.74 -28.23
C THR A 56 2.70 -5.60 -27.09
N VAL A 57 1.63 -6.36 -27.33
CA VAL A 57 1.06 -7.27 -26.32
C VAL A 57 2.07 -8.35 -25.93
N THR A 58 2.80 -8.91 -26.90
CA THR A 58 3.83 -9.92 -26.67
C THR A 58 4.98 -9.36 -25.84
N ASP A 59 5.40 -8.12 -26.13
CA ASP A 59 6.45 -7.44 -25.38
C ASP A 59 6.03 -7.12 -23.94
N ILE A 60 4.79 -6.66 -23.74
CA ILE A 60 4.23 -6.41 -22.40
C ILE A 60 4.16 -7.72 -21.60
N ILE A 61 3.61 -8.78 -22.18
CA ILE A 61 3.50 -10.09 -21.52
C ILE A 61 4.88 -10.67 -21.26
N GLY A 62 5.79 -10.59 -22.23
CA GLY A 62 7.18 -11.02 -22.11
C GLY A 62 7.88 -10.28 -20.97
N GLY A 63 7.80 -8.96 -20.93
CA GLY A 63 8.36 -8.16 -19.84
C GLY A 63 7.75 -8.49 -18.47
N LEU A 64 6.43 -8.68 -18.40
CA LEU A 64 5.73 -9.02 -17.16
C LEU A 64 6.06 -10.43 -16.66
N THR A 65 6.31 -11.37 -17.55
CA THR A 65 6.66 -12.76 -17.21
C THR A 65 8.16 -12.99 -17.04
N GLY A 66 8.98 -11.94 -17.19
CA GLY A 66 10.45 -11.96 -17.03
C GLY A 66 11.24 -12.08 -18.34
N GLY A 67 10.60 -12.43 -19.46
CA GLY A 67 11.26 -12.49 -20.76
C GLY A 67 12.49 -13.41 -20.77
N ALA A 68 13.34 -13.29 -21.79
CA ALA A 68 14.52 -14.15 -21.95
C ALA A 68 15.72 -13.76 -21.05
N THR A 69 15.70 -12.58 -20.41
CA THR A 69 16.88 -12.00 -19.75
C THR A 69 16.59 -11.27 -18.42
N GLY A 70 15.34 -11.19 -17.98
CA GLY A 70 14.94 -10.34 -16.85
C GLY A 70 14.23 -11.08 -15.71
N SER A 71 14.31 -10.51 -14.51
CA SER A 71 13.51 -10.94 -13.36
C SER A 71 12.03 -10.67 -13.64
N ASN A 72 11.15 -11.64 -13.37
CA ASN A 72 9.70 -11.45 -13.44
C ASN A 72 9.27 -10.42 -12.37
N PRO A 73 8.77 -9.23 -12.74
CA PRO A 73 8.34 -8.22 -11.77
C PRO A 73 7.23 -8.73 -10.83
N LEU A 74 6.34 -9.59 -11.31
CA LEU A 74 5.32 -10.23 -10.46
C LEU A 74 5.93 -11.22 -9.48
N GLY A 75 7.01 -11.92 -9.87
CA GLY A 75 7.78 -12.77 -8.95
C GLY A 75 8.36 -11.95 -7.81
N THR A 76 9.06 -10.85 -8.13
CA THR A 76 9.60 -9.92 -7.13
C THR A 76 8.51 -9.35 -6.21
N VAL A 77 7.37 -8.92 -6.75
CA VAL A 77 6.23 -8.43 -5.95
C VAL A 77 5.69 -9.54 -5.04
N THR A 78 5.56 -10.76 -5.55
CA THR A 78 5.12 -11.92 -4.76
C THR A 78 6.11 -12.24 -3.65
N ASP A 79 7.41 -12.17 -3.91
CA ASP A 79 8.46 -12.41 -2.91
C ASP A 79 8.45 -11.33 -1.83
N ILE A 80 8.26 -10.05 -2.20
CA ILE A 80 8.13 -8.95 -1.24
C ILE A 80 6.88 -9.14 -0.37
N ILE A 81 5.71 -9.38 -0.99
CA ILE A 81 4.45 -9.58 -0.27
C ILE A 81 4.55 -10.79 0.65
N GLY A 82 5.05 -11.92 0.14
CA GLY A 82 5.29 -13.12 0.93
C GLY A 82 6.23 -12.82 2.09
N GLY A 83 7.35 -12.15 1.83
CA GLY A 83 8.32 -11.76 2.87
C GLY A 83 7.71 -10.91 3.98
N VAL A 84 6.91 -9.89 3.65
CA VAL A 84 6.32 -8.98 4.65
C VAL A 84 5.04 -9.50 5.30
N THR A 85 4.35 -10.47 4.70
CA THR A 85 3.11 -11.06 5.25
C THR A 85 3.32 -12.41 5.93
N GLY A 86 4.53 -12.98 5.88
CA GLY A 86 4.88 -14.22 6.56
C GLY A 86 5.12 -15.39 5.61
N GLY A 87 6.12 -15.27 4.75
CA GLY A 87 6.67 -16.36 3.96
C GLY A 87 7.31 -17.42 4.85
N THR A 88 7.42 -18.64 4.33
CA THR A 88 7.74 -19.89 5.04
C THR A 88 9.11 -19.96 5.75
N ALA A 89 9.92 -18.89 5.75
CA ALA A 89 11.31 -18.92 6.20
C ALA A 89 11.71 -17.86 7.25
N GLY A 90 10.78 -17.05 7.79
CA GLY A 90 11.14 -16.04 8.79
C GLY A 90 9.95 -15.43 9.52
N SER A 91 10.21 -14.82 10.68
CA SER A 91 9.23 -14.07 11.45
C SER A 91 8.63 -12.95 10.58
N ASN A 92 7.32 -12.99 10.37
CA ASN A 92 6.55 -11.97 9.67
C ASN A 92 6.82 -10.58 10.29
N PRO A 93 7.44 -9.62 9.56
CA PRO A 93 7.72 -8.29 10.09
C PRO A 93 6.47 -7.58 10.61
N ILE A 94 5.32 -7.73 9.92
CA ILE A 94 4.04 -7.18 10.37
C ILE A 94 3.58 -7.85 11.68
N GLY A 95 3.82 -9.16 11.82
CA GLY A 95 3.57 -9.90 13.06
C GLY A 95 4.39 -9.34 14.23
N VAL A 96 5.70 -9.17 14.03
CA VAL A 96 6.60 -8.59 15.03
C VAL A 96 6.17 -7.18 15.44
N VAL A 97 5.82 -6.32 14.48
CA VAL A 97 5.32 -4.97 14.77
C VAL A 97 4.00 -5.03 15.55
N THR A 98 3.10 -5.94 15.19
CA THR A 98 1.83 -6.13 15.90
C THR A 98 2.06 -6.56 17.35
N ASP A 99 2.98 -7.50 17.59
CA ASP A 99 3.34 -7.97 18.93
C ASP A 99 3.96 -6.85 19.79
N ILE A 100 4.84 -6.03 19.21
CA ILE A 100 5.45 -4.88 19.89
C ILE A 100 4.39 -3.84 20.24
N VAL A 101 3.53 -3.47 19.29
CA VAL A 101 2.46 -2.49 19.50
C VAL A 101 1.46 -2.99 20.55
N GLY A 102 1.09 -4.28 20.49
CA GLY A 102 0.24 -4.91 21.49
C GLY A 102 0.86 -4.91 22.88
N SER A 103 2.15 -5.24 22.98
CA SER A 103 2.90 -5.22 24.25
C SER A 103 3.07 -3.82 24.82
N LEU A 104 3.36 -2.82 23.99
CA LEU A 104 3.48 -1.42 24.41
C LEU A 104 2.13 -0.88 24.87
N THR A 105 1.07 -1.10 24.10
CA THR A 105 -0.29 -0.67 24.46
C THR A 105 -0.71 -1.37 25.75
N GLY A 106 -0.57 -2.69 25.83
CA GLY A 106 -0.87 -3.47 27.04
C GLY A 106 0.00 -3.10 28.25
N GLY A 107 1.23 -2.65 28.06
CA GLY A 107 2.09 -2.18 29.15
C GLY A 107 1.75 -0.77 29.63
N VAL A 108 1.39 0.13 28.72
CA VAL A 108 1.10 1.55 29.02
C VAL A 108 -0.35 1.75 29.48
N THR A 109 -1.30 1.08 28.83
CA THR A 109 -2.74 1.17 29.17
C THR A 109 -3.26 -0.02 29.96
N GLY A 110 -2.53 -1.14 29.98
CA GLY A 110 -2.90 -2.25 30.83
C GLY A 110 -2.49 -1.99 32.28
N THR A 111 -3.18 -2.68 33.17
CA THR A 111 -3.10 -2.47 34.62
C THR A 111 -1.66 -2.43 35.11
N GLY A 112 -0.77 -3.30 34.61
CA GLY A 112 0.61 -3.40 35.08
C GLY A 112 1.44 -2.09 35.09
N GLY A 113 1.35 -1.25 34.05
CA GLY A 113 2.13 0.01 34.00
C GLY A 113 1.57 1.08 34.92
N THR A 114 0.26 1.24 34.94
CA THR A 114 -0.44 2.16 35.86
C THR A 114 -0.37 1.68 37.31
N ASP A 115 -0.29 0.38 37.54
CA ASP A 115 -0.21 -0.25 38.87
C ASP A 115 1.13 0.05 39.54
N VAL A 116 2.24 0.00 38.80
CA VAL A 116 3.57 0.35 39.32
C VAL A 116 3.60 1.83 39.76
N ILE A 117 3.08 2.73 38.92
CA ILE A 117 3.03 4.17 39.23
C ILE A 117 2.09 4.43 40.41
N SER A 118 0.92 3.78 40.43
CA SER A 118 -0.07 3.88 41.51
C SER A 118 0.51 3.41 42.85
N ASN A 119 1.18 2.26 42.86
CA ASN A 119 1.82 1.72 44.07
C ASN A 119 2.93 2.63 44.58
N LEU A 120 3.80 3.13 43.69
CA LEU A 120 4.86 4.05 44.08
C LEU A 120 4.28 5.35 44.67
N LEU A 121 3.26 5.92 44.03
CA LEU A 121 2.59 7.13 44.50
C LEU A 121 1.87 6.89 45.83
N GLY A 122 1.22 5.73 45.99
CA GLY A 122 0.61 5.31 47.26
C GLY A 122 1.64 5.21 48.39
N GLY A 123 2.83 4.65 48.12
CA GLY A 123 3.92 4.59 49.09
C GLY A 123 4.48 5.98 49.45
N VAL A 124 4.72 6.84 48.46
CA VAL A 124 5.21 8.21 48.68
C VAL A 124 4.20 9.05 49.46
N THR A 125 2.93 8.99 49.09
CA THR A 125 1.86 9.73 49.77
C THR A 125 1.63 9.22 51.20
N GLY A 126 1.70 7.90 51.41
CA GLY A 126 1.65 7.29 52.75
C GLY A 126 2.81 7.74 53.63
N ASN A 127 4.04 7.68 53.11
CA ASN A 127 5.23 8.12 53.84
C ASN A 127 5.19 9.63 54.15
N LEU A 128 4.79 10.45 53.18
CA LEU A 128 4.63 11.90 53.37
C LEU A 128 3.56 12.21 54.43
N GLY A 129 2.45 11.46 54.43
CA GLY A 129 1.44 11.51 55.50
C GLY A 129 2.07 11.22 56.86
N GLY A 130 2.82 10.13 56.99
CA GLY A 130 3.53 9.76 58.23
C GLY A 130 4.50 10.85 58.73
N VAL A 131 5.28 11.44 57.83
CA VAL A 131 6.16 12.58 58.14
C VAL A 131 5.34 13.79 58.58
N SER A 132 4.25 14.10 57.88
CA SER A 132 3.35 15.21 58.24
C SER A 132 2.78 15.02 59.64
N TYR A 133 2.31 13.82 60.00
CA TYR A 133 1.84 13.52 61.36
C TYR A 133 2.93 13.71 62.41
N THR A 134 4.15 13.25 62.12
CA THR A 134 5.29 13.42 63.03
C THR A 134 5.62 14.90 63.24
N VAL A 135 5.67 15.69 62.17
CA VAL A 135 5.93 17.14 62.22
C VAL A 135 4.83 17.88 62.97
N SER A 136 3.56 17.51 62.76
CA SER A 136 2.44 18.08 63.53
C SER A 136 2.58 17.79 65.02
N ASN A 137 2.86 16.54 65.42
CA ASN A 137 3.04 16.19 66.82
C ASN A 137 4.23 16.93 67.47
N VAL A 138 5.34 17.08 66.74
CA VAL A 138 6.49 17.87 67.22
C VAL A 138 6.10 19.34 67.38
N THR A 139 5.37 19.91 66.42
CA THR A 139 4.89 21.30 66.47
C THR A 139 3.99 21.53 67.69
N ASP A 140 3.04 20.61 67.94
CA ASP A 140 2.15 20.67 69.11
C ASP A 140 2.93 20.52 70.43
N THR A 141 3.93 19.64 70.45
CA THR A 141 4.81 19.45 71.62
C THR A 141 5.61 20.71 71.91
N VAL A 142 6.20 21.34 70.89
CA VAL A 142 6.92 22.61 71.04
C VAL A 142 5.98 23.71 71.53
N HIS A 143 4.74 23.79 71.02
CA HIS A 143 3.75 24.78 71.44
C HIS A 143 3.32 24.61 72.91
N THR A 144 3.24 23.36 73.39
CA THR A 144 2.86 23.06 74.78
C THR A 144 4.01 23.25 75.77
N LEU A 145 5.26 22.98 75.38
CA LEU A 145 6.44 23.15 76.24
C LEU A 145 6.97 24.59 76.26
N VAL A 146 6.78 25.34 75.18
CA VAL A 146 7.19 26.74 75.07
C VAL A 146 5.93 27.60 74.93
N PRO A 147 5.40 28.15 76.04
CA PRO A 147 4.27 29.08 75.97
C PRO A 147 4.57 30.22 74.99
N GLN A 148 3.59 30.63 74.18
CA GLN A 148 3.79 31.69 73.17
C GLN A 148 4.29 33.02 73.74
N SER A 149 4.14 33.25 75.06
CA SER A 149 4.74 34.36 75.77
C SER A 149 6.28 34.34 75.75
N LEU A 150 6.90 33.16 75.90
CA LEU A 150 8.36 33.00 75.84
C LEU A 150 8.90 33.15 74.41
N LEU A 151 8.08 32.82 73.41
CA LEU A 151 8.46 32.91 72.00
C LEU A 151 8.41 34.36 71.46
N THR A 152 7.63 35.24 72.09
CA THR A 152 7.57 36.67 71.70
C THR A 152 8.64 37.50 72.44
N ASP A 153 8.99 37.12 73.68
CA ASP A 153 9.87 37.95 74.53
C ASP A 153 11.39 37.69 74.32
N HIS A 154 11.81 36.51 73.86
CA HIS A 154 13.24 36.16 73.80
C HIS A 154 13.95 36.39 72.45
N PHE A 155 13.25 36.61 71.34
CA PHE A 155 13.93 36.92 70.06
C PHE A 155 14.45 38.36 69.95
N LEU A 156 14.11 39.24 70.90
CA LEU A 156 14.61 40.63 70.93
C LEU A 156 15.78 40.87 71.89
N ASN A 157 16.17 39.90 72.73
CA ASN A 157 17.26 40.07 73.70
C ASN A 157 18.42 39.09 73.51
N ILE A 158 18.89 38.94 72.28
CA ILE A 158 20.27 38.50 72.02
C ILE A 158 20.93 39.58 71.15
N SER A 159 21.11 40.77 71.74
CA SER A 159 22.18 41.66 71.31
C SER A 159 23.49 41.01 71.75
N VAL A 160 24.23 40.42 70.80
CA VAL A 160 25.58 39.92 71.03
C VAL A 160 26.47 41.10 71.44
N HIS A 161 26.94 41.11 72.69
CA HIS A 161 28.02 42.01 73.11
C HIS A 161 29.32 41.22 73.14
N THR A 162 30.16 41.50 72.14
CA THR A 162 31.54 41.02 72.02
C THR A 162 32.43 41.74 73.03
N VAL A 163 33.21 40.98 73.81
CA VAL A 163 34.61 41.28 74.17
C VAL A 163 35.32 39.98 74.52
#